data_AF-A0A6N2K8Y3-F1
#
_entry.id   AF-A0A6N2K8Y3-F1
#
_cell.length_a   1.000
_cell.length_b   1.000
_cell.length_c   1.000
_cell.angle_alpha   90.00
_cell.angle_beta   90.00
_cell.angle_gamma   90.00
#
_symmetry.space_group_name_H-M   'P 1'
#
loop_
_entity.id
_entity.type
_entity.pdbx_description
1 polymer ?
#
loop_
_entity_poly.entity_id
_entity_poly.type
_entity_poly.pdbx_seq_one_letter_code
_entity_poly.pdbx_strand_id
1 'polypeptide(L)'
;MDRYRSHVVNCSSCSLAYKSLNAVEVALQVISFGSIGVVAATKQNAMSAAARTSLVLMAVLCFAASRWLAHFIYKNFHFHDYDHALL
;
A
#
# COMPACT_ATOMS: atom_id res chain seq x y z
N MET A 1 16.43 -3.01 19.43
CA MET A 1 15.28 -2.54 18.62
C MET A 1 14.97 -1.05 18.92
N ASP A 2 15.95 -0.12 19.05
CA ASP A 2 15.70 1.00 19.99
C ASP A 2 16.12 2.44 19.61
N ARG A 3 16.80 2.74 18.49
CA ARG A 3 17.15 4.16 18.17
C ARG A 3 16.26 4.79 17.09
N TYR A 4 16.00 4.03 16.04
CA TYR A 4 15.22 4.47 14.88
C TYR A 4 13.72 4.62 15.19
N ARG A 5 13.15 3.64 15.92
CA ARG A 5 11.76 3.67 16.35
C ARG A 5 11.48 4.94 17.15
N SER A 6 12.36 5.29 18.10
CA SER A 6 12.21 6.47 18.95
C SER A 6 12.20 7.80 18.19
N HIS A 7 12.82 7.90 17.01
CA HIS A 7 12.83 9.14 16.23
C HIS A 7 11.55 9.30 15.38
N VAL A 8 11.11 8.22 14.73
CA VAL A 8 9.89 8.22 13.90
C VAL A 8 8.62 8.47 14.73
N VAL A 9 8.49 7.90 15.94
CA VAL A 9 7.32 8.17 16.80
C VAL A 9 7.39 9.51 17.52
N ASN A 10 8.58 10.07 17.74
CA ASN A 10 8.73 11.33 18.47
C ASN A 10 8.66 12.56 17.55
N CYS A 11 8.76 12.38 16.22
CA CYS A 11 8.54 13.44 15.25
C CYS A 11 7.13 13.36 14.65
N SER A 12 6.32 14.40 14.86
CA SER A 12 4.92 14.45 14.41
C SER A 12 4.79 14.28 12.89
N SER A 13 5.64 14.93 12.10
CA SER A 13 5.61 14.84 10.63
C SER A 13 5.93 13.42 10.12
N CYS A 14 6.95 12.78 10.70
CA CYS A 14 7.37 11.43 10.31
C CYS A 14 6.34 10.37 10.74
N SER A 15 5.78 10.49 11.94
CA SER A 15 4.74 9.58 12.43
C SER A 15 3.44 9.70 11.61
N LEU A 16 3.08 10.92 11.18
CA LEU A 16 1.91 11.17 10.35
C LEU A 16 2.08 10.57 8.94
N ALA A 17 3.24 10.79 8.31
CA ALA A 17 3.57 10.22 7.02
C ALA A 17 3.62 8.68 7.06
N TYR A 18 4.23 8.10 8.10
CA TYR A 18 4.24 6.65 8.29
C TYR A 18 2.82 6.09 8.46
N LYS A 19 1.98 6.76 9.27
CA LYS A 19 0.60 6.33 9.52
C LYS A 19 -0.26 6.43 8.25
N SER A 20 -0.11 7.49 7.46
CA SER A 20 -0.85 7.66 6.21
C SER A 20 -0.41 6.64 5.16
N LEU A 21 0.89 6.40 5.00
CA LEU A 21 1.43 5.41 4.07
C LEU A 21 1.01 3.98 4.44
N ASN A 22 1.02 3.64 5.74
CA ASN A 22 0.50 2.36 6.23
C ASN A 22 -1.01 2.22 5.99
N ALA A 23 -1.78 3.31 6.17
CA ALA A 23 -3.22 3.29 5.85
C ALA A 23 -3.48 3.06 4.36
N VAL A 24 -2.68 3.69 3.49
CA VAL A 24 -2.73 3.49 2.04
C VAL A 24 -2.37 2.05 1.67
N GLU A 25 -1.33 1.48 2.27
CA GLU A 25 -0.93 0.08 2.07
C GLU A 25 -2.07 -0.88 2.39
N VAL A 26 -2.73 -0.71 3.55
CA VAL A 26 -3.88 -1.52 3.96
C VAL A 26 -5.04 -1.34 2.98
N ALA A 27 -5.36 -0.11 2.57
CA ALA A 27 -6.43 0.14 1.61
C ALA A 27 -6.17 -0.55 0.26
N LEU A 28 -4.94 -0.49 -0.26
CA LEU A 28 -4.53 -1.18 -1.50
C LEU A 28 -4.69 -2.70 -1.39
N GLN A 29 -4.33 -3.29 -0.25
CA GLN A 29 -4.52 -4.73 -0.01
C GLN A 29 -6.00 -5.10 0.04
N VAL A 30 -6.83 -4.31 0.75
CA VAL A 30 -8.29 -4.54 0.81
C VAL A 30 -8.90 -4.47 -0.59
N ILE A 31 -8.52 -3.49 -1.41
CA ILE A 31 -8.98 -3.36 -2.80
C ILE A 31 -8.53 -4.57 -3.63
N SER A 32 -7.29 -5.02 -3.48
CA SER A 32 -6.76 -6.21 -4.17
C SER A 32 -7.55 -7.47 -3.83
N PHE A 33 -7.66 -7.80 -2.54
CA PHE A 33 -8.38 -9.01 -2.11
C PHE A 33 -9.88 -8.92 -2.40
N GLY A 34 -10.48 -7.75 -2.23
CA GLY A 34 -11.89 -7.50 -2.57
C GLY A 34 -12.16 -7.71 -4.06
N SER A 35 -11.28 -7.21 -4.93
CA SER A 35 -11.37 -7.38 -6.38
C SER A 35 -11.30 -8.87 -6.78
N ILE A 36 -10.39 -9.63 -6.20
CA ILE A 36 -10.30 -11.08 -6.42
C ILE A 36 -11.55 -11.79 -5.91
N GLY A 37 -12.06 -11.40 -4.74
CA GLY A 37 -13.30 -11.93 -4.18
C GLY A 37 -14.51 -11.68 -5.08
N VAL A 38 -14.63 -10.49 -5.66
CA VAL A 38 -15.69 -10.16 -6.62
C VAL A 38 -15.58 -11.01 -7.88
N VAL A 39 -14.36 -11.16 -8.44
CA VAL A 39 -14.14 -12.01 -9.62
C VAL A 39 -14.47 -13.48 -9.32
N ALA A 40 -14.18 -13.96 -8.12
CA ALA A 40 -14.47 -15.32 -7.69
C ALA A 40 -15.96 -15.57 -7.42
N ALA A 41 -16.67 -14.59 -6.84
CA ALA A 41 -18.09 -14.69 -6.52
C ALA A 41 -19.00 -14.46 -7.74
N THR A 42 -18.53 -13.77 -8.77
CA THR A 42 -19.32 -13.47 -9.97
C THR A 42 -19.32 -14.65 -10.96
N LYS A 43 -20.53 -15.09 -11.34
CA LYS A 43 -20.71 -16.18 -12.33
C LYS A 43 -20.11 -15.81 -13.68
N GLN A 44 -19.49 -16.77 -14.37
CA GLN A 44 -18.79 -16.58 -15.66
C GLN A 44 -19.57 -15.77 -16.69
N ASN A 45 -20.89 -15.96 -16.74
CA ASN A 45 -21.76 -15.29 -17.71
C ASN A 45 -22.24 -13.88 -17.28
N ALA A 46 -22.00 -13.47 -16.03
CA ALA A 46 -22.44 -12.18 -15.50
C ALA A 46 -21.44 -11.03 -15.78
N MET A 47 -20.23 -11.37 -16.25
CA MET A 47 -19.15 -10.40 -16.40
C MET A 47 -18.31 -10.75 -17.63
N SER A 48 -18.16 -9.79 -18.54
CA SER A 48 -17.36 -9.95 -19.77
C SER A 48 -15.92 -10.36 -19.46
N ALA A 49 -15.33 -11.17 -20.34
CA ALA A 49 -13.94 -11.61 -20.22
C ALA A 49 -12.98 -10.41 -20.06
N ALA A 50 -13.19 -9.34 -20.83
CA ALA A 50 -12.38 -8.12 -20.73
C ALA A 50 -12.47 -7.47 -19.35
N ALA A 51 -13.68 -7.43 -18.77
CA ALA A 51 -13.91 -6.84 -17.46
C ALA A 51 -13.29 -7.71 -16.33
N ARG A 52 -13.37 -9.04 -16.44
CA ARG A 52 -12.73 -9.95 -15.48
C ARG A 52 -11.22 -9.77 -15.51
N THR A 53 -10.62 -9.76 -16.69
CA THR A 53 -9.18 -9.59 -16.87
C THR A 53 -8.72 -8.23 -16.35
N SER A 54 -9.46 -7.15 -16.61
CA SER A 54 -9.11 -5.82 -16.08
C SER A 54 -9.17 -5.76 -14.56
N LEU A 55 -10.17 -6.38 -13.92
CA LEU A 55 -10.29 -6.43 -12.46
C LEU A 55 -9.17 -7.25 -11.82
N VAL A 56 -8.80 -8.39 -12.42
CA VAL A 56 -7.64 -9.18 -11.97
C VAL A 56 -6.35 -8.37 -12.13
N LEU A 57 -6.18 -7.67 -13.26
CA LEU A 57 -5.01 -6.83 -13.49
C LEU A 57 -4.90 -5.71 -12.45
N MET A 58 -6.03 -5.05 -12.15
CA MET A 58 -6.10 -4.01 -11.12
C MET A 58 -5.76 -4.56 -9.73
N ALA A 59 -6.21 -5.78 -9.40
CA ALA A 59 -5.85 -6.43 -8.14
C ALA A 59 -4.34 -6.66 -8.04
N VAL A 60 -3.73 -7.21 -9.10
CA VAL A 60 -2.27 -7.45 -9.16
C VAL A 60 -1.50 -6.14 -9.05
N LEU A 61 -1.92 -5.09 -9.75
CA LEU A 61 -1.29 -3.77 -9.68
C LEU A 61 -1.40 -3.16 -8.28
N CYS A 62 -2.56 -3.24 -7.63
CA CYS A 62 -2.74 -2.76 -6.26
C CYS A 62 -1.85 -3.51 -5.27
N PHE A 63 -1.73 -4.83 -5.42
CA PHE A 63 -0.84 -5.64 -4.58
C PHE A 63 0.63 -5.29 -4.80
N ALA A 64 1.06 -5.15 -6.05
CA ALA A 64 2.42 -4.75 -6.39
C ALA A 64 2.74 -3.35 -5.85
N ALA A 65 1.80 -2.40 -6.00
CA ALA A 65 1.93 -1.06 -5.46
C ALA A 65 2.01 -1.04 -3.93
N SER A 66 1.21 -1.87 -3.22
CA SER A 66 1.31 -2.04 -1.77
C SER A 66 2.69 -2.53 -1.35
N ARG A 67 3.24 -3.56 -2.03
CA ARG A 67 4.59 -4.08 -1.75
C ARG A 67 5.68 -3.05 -2.05
N TRP A 68 5.54 -2.32 -3.15
CA TRP A 68 6.47 -1.25 -3.51
C TRP A 68 6.44 -0.12 -2.50
N LEU A 69 5.26 0.29 -2.04
CA LEU A 69 5.08 1.31 -1.02
C LEU A 69 5.71 0.88 0.31
N ALA A 70 5.52 -0.37 0.73
CA ALA A 70 6.17 -0.93 1.92
C ALA A 70 7.71 -0.86 1.80
N HIS A 71 8.24 -1.21 0.63
CA HIS A 71 9.68 -1.09 0.35
C HIS A 71 10.14 0.37 0.33
N PHE A 72 9.34 1.29 -0.20
CA PHE A 72 9.62 2.71 -0.22
C PHE A 72 9.65 3.29 1.19
N ILE A 73 8.67 2.96 2.04
CA ILE A 73 8.65 3.36 3.45
C ILE A 73 9.90 2.82 4.16
N TYR A 74 10.19 1.53 3.98
CA TYR A 74 11.37 0.93 4.61
C TYR A 74 12.65 1.64 4.16
N LYS A 75 12.83 1.89 2.86
CA LYS A 75 14.07 2.50 2.36
C LYS A 75 14.22 3.98 2.74
N ASN A 76 13.15 4.78 2.62
CA ASN A 76 13.20 6.22 2.90
C ASN A 76 13.31 6.48 4.38
N PHE A 77 12.53 5.78 5.20
CA PHE A 77 12.56 6.05 6.62
C PHE A 77 13.70 5.28 7.33
N HIS A 78 14.04 4.04 6.96
CA HIS A 78 15.03 3.25 7.74
C HIS A 78 16.49 3.64 7.49
N PHE A 79 16.81 4.18 6.30
CA PHE A 79 18.19 4.46 5.91
C PHE A 79 18.53 5.94 5.74
N HIS A 80 17.53 6.81 5.70
CA HIS A 80 17.76 8.24 5.54
C HIS A 80 17.02 8.99 6.64
N ASP A 81 17.76 9.84 7.35
CA ASP A 81 17.26 11.14 7.78
C ASP A 81 16.20 11.57 6.76
N TYR A 82 14.95 11.68 7.21
CA TYR A 82 14.00 12.53 6.52
C TYR A 82 14.61 13.92 6.59
N ASP A 83 15.50 14.21 5.64
CA ASP A 83 15.99 15.54 5.36
C ASP A 83 14.74 16.39 5.34
N HIS A 84 14.71 17.38 6.21
CA HIS A 84 13.58 18.27 6.46
C HIS A 84 13.28 19.16 5.23
N ALA A 85 13.40 18.64 4.00
CA ALA A 85 13.25 19.32 2.72
C ALA A 85 11.77 19.58 2.34
N LEU A 86 10.89 19.69 3.33
CA LEU A 86 9.55 20.27 3.20
C LEU A 86 9.36 21.42 4.20
N LEU A 87 10.42 22.23 4.37
CA LEU A 87 10.35 23.59 4.93
C LEU A 87 11.37 24.49 4.21
#